data_AF-A0A7C5JVP7-F1
#
_entry.id   AF-A0A7C5JVP7-F1
#
_cell.length_a   1.000
_cell.length_b   1.000
_cell.length_c   1.000
_cell.angle_alpha   90.00
_cell.angle_beta   90.00
_cell.angle_gamma   90.00
#
_symmetry.space_group_name_H-M   'P 1'
#
loop_
_entity.id
_entity.type
_entity.pdbx_description
1 polymer ?
#
loop_
_entity_poly.entity_id
_entity_poly.type
_entity_poly.pdbx_seq_one_letter_code
_entity_poly.pdbx_strand_id
1 'polypeptide(L)'
;MRKLPLLIAAILVLVLAFIPLFRQQNSIRQQEEYLGKDKIIIVYDNKALSGFKSAWGFAALVKFKNYTILFDTGGNGEILLNNMERLNIDPKSIHYVFLSHIHGDHT
;
A
#
# COMPACT_ATOMS: atom_id res chain seq x y z
N MET A 1 44.58 -7.25 -36.24
CA MET A 1 43.87 -5.98 -35.96
C MET A 1 42.42 -5.91 -36.49
N ARG A 2 42.01 -6.70 -37.51
CA ARG A 2 40.64 -6.64 -38.08
C ARG A 2 39.51 -7.30 -37.26
N LYS A 3 39.82 -8.10 -36.23
CA LYS A 3 38.80 -8.81 -35.40
C LYS A 3 38.27 -8.00 -34.21
N LEU A 4 38.97 -6.95 -33.80
CA LEU A 4 38.58 -6.07 -32.69
C LEU A 4 37.23 -5.38 -32.89
N PRO A 5 36.90 -4.78 -34.06
CA PRO A 5 35.59 -4.18 -34.28
C PRO A 5 34.44 -5.20 -34.28
N LEU A 6 34.68 -6.42 -34.78
CA LEU A 6 33.69 -7.51 -34.75
C LEU A 6 33.39 -7.97 -33.32
N LEU A 7 34.41 -8.01 -32.45
CA LEU A 7 34.25 -8.35 -31.04
C LEU A 7 33.42 -7.29 -30.30
N ILE A 8 33.69 -6.01 -30.55
CA ILE A 8 32.96 -4.88 -29.94
C ILE A 8 31.49 -4.89 -30.40
N ALA A 9 31.24 -5.12 -31.69
CA ALA A 9 29.88 -5.22 -32.22
C ALA A 9 29.11 -6.39 -31.60
N ALA A 10 29.73 -7.55 -31.43
CA ALA A 10 29.11 -8.71 -30.79
C ALA A 10 28.75 -8.44 -29.32
N ILE A 11 29.65 -7.79 -28.57
CA ILE A 11 29.39 -7.39 -27.18
C ILE A 11 28.25 -6.38 -27.11
N LEU A 12 28.21 -5.40 -28.01
CA LEU A 12 27.14 -4.39 -28.05
C LEU A 12 25.78 -5.03 -28.34
N VAL A 13 25.71 -5.96 -29.29
CA VAL A 13 24.48 -6.71 -29.59
C VAL A 13 24.03 -7.54 -28.39
N LEU A 14 24.96 -8.21 -27.70
CA LEU A 14 24.66 -8.94 -26.47
C LEU A 14 24.11 -8.02 -25.39
N VAL A 15 24.73 -6.86 -25.14
CA VAL A 15 24.23 -5.88 -24.15
C VAL A 15 22.83 -5.38 -24.52
N LEU A 16 22.60 -5.00 -25.78
CA LEU A 16 21.30 -4.51 -26.25
C LEU A 16 20.21 -5.59 -26.14
N ALA A 17 20.54 -6.87 -26.37
CA ALA A 17 19.61 -7.98 -26.21
C ALA A 17 19.23 -8.25 -24.73
N PHE A 18 20.10 -7.87 -23.78
CA PHE A 18 19.84 -8.06 -22.34
C PHE A 18 19.00 -6.93 -21.70
N ILE A 19 18.95 -5.73 -22.29
CA ILE A 19 18.13 -4.60 -21.79
C ILE A 19 16.63 -4.94 -21.66
N PRO A 20 15.96 -5.53 -22.66
CA PRO A 20 14.53 -5.88 -22.54
C PRO A 20 14.27 -6.95 -21.48
N LEU A 21 15.20 -7.91 -21.30
CA LEU A 21 15.12 -8.94 -20.26
C LEU A 21 15.13 -8.33 -18.85
N PHE A 22 16.01 -7.35 -18.63
CA PHE A 22 16.11 -6.65 -17.35
C PHE A 22 14.87 -5.78 -17.05
N ARG A 23 14.29 -5.13 -18.07
CA ARG A 23 13.03 -4.39 -17.92
C ARG A 23 11.87 -5.30 -17.53
N GLN A 24 11.75 -6.47 -18.16
CA GLN A 24 10.70 -7.44 -17.88
C GLN A 24 10.77 -7.97 -16.44
N GLN A 25 11.97 -8.22 -15.92
CA GLN A 25 12.16 -8.69 -14.54
C GLN A 25 11.76 -7.62 -13.50
N ASN A 26 12.04 -6.35 -13.78
CA ASN A 26 11.64 -5.24 -12.91
C ASN A 26 10.12 -5.02 -12.90
N SER A 27 9.42 -5.17 -14.04
CA SER A 27 7.97 -5.07 -14.08
C SER A 27 7.27 -6.18 -13.29
N ILE A 28 7.80 -7.41 -13.34
CA ILE A 28 7.25 -8.55 -12.59
C ILE A 28 7.43 -8.33 -11.08
N ARG A 29 8.63 -7.90 -10.64
CA ARG A 29 8.88 -7.58 -9.22
C ARG A 29 8.00 -6.47 -8.69
N GLN A 30 7.81 -5.40 -9.46
CA GLN A 30 6.87 -4.34 -9.07
C GLN A 30 5.46 -4.90 -8.95
N GLN A 31 4.98 -5.66 -9.94
CA GLN A 31 3.61 -6.17 -9.96
C GLN A 31 3.32 -7.17 -8.82
N GLU A 32 4.26 -8.03 -8.45
CA GLU A 32 4.14 -8.90 -7.27
C GLU A 32 4.13 -8.11 -5.95
N GLU A 33 4.97 -7.06 -5.84
CA GLU A 33 4.93 -6.14 -4.70
C GLU A 33 3.61 -5.35 -4.62
N TYR A 34 3.00 -5.03 -5.76
CA TYR A 34 1.68 -4.38 -5.83
C TYR A 34 0.56 -5.32 -5.39
N LEU A 35 0.55 -6.59 -5.83
CA LEU A 35 -0.49 -7.57 -5.49
C LEU A 35 -0.49 -7.99 -4.00
N GLY A 36 0.67 -7.93 -3.34
CA GLY A 36 0.80 -8.25 -1.90
C GLY A 36 0.43 -7.11 -0.93
N LYS A 37 0.08 -5.91 -1.43
CA LYS A 37 -0.15 -4.72 -0.60
C LYS A 37 -1.62 -4.31 -0.43
N ASP A 38 -2.50 -4.78 -1.30
CA ASP A 38 -3.92 -4.44 -1.23
C ASP A 38 -4.58 -5.11 -0.03
N LYS A 39 -5.11 -4.31 0.89
CA LYS A 39 -5.74 -4.82 2.12
C LYS A 39 -6.77 -3.85 2.68
N ILE A 40 -7.76 -4.40 3.36
CA ILE A 40 -8.71 -3.66 4.18
C ILE A 40 -8.48 -4.08 5.63
N ILE A 41 -8.30 -3.10 6.51
CA ILE A 41 -8.14 -3.32 7.94
C ILE A 41 -9.23 -2.55 8.65
N ILE A 42 -10.08 -3.23 9.41
CA ILE A 42 -11.04 -2.57 10.30
C ILE A 42 -10.26 -2.03 11.50
N VAL A 43 -10.30 -0.72 11.69
CA VAL A 43 -9.57 -0.01 12.76
C VAL A 43 -10.51 0.40 13.89
N TYR A 44 -11.79 0.58 13.59
CA TYR A 44 -12.83 0.94 14.55
C TYR A 44 -14.13 0.23 14.19
N ASP A 45 -14.75 -0.42 15.17
CA ASP A 45 -16.04 -1.09 15.03
C ASP A 45 -16.70 -1.17 16.42
N ASN A 46 -18.00 -1.43 16.42
CA ASN A 46 -18.80 -1.78 17.59
C ASN A 46 -18.25 -2.99 18.37
N LYS A 47 -17.48 -3.86 17.70
CA LYS A 47 -16.81 -5.01 18.31
C LYS A 47 -15.32 -5.00 18.00
N ALA A 48 -14.52 -5.34 19.00
CA ALA A 48 -13.08 -5.39 18.90
C ALA A 48 -12.53 -6.74 19.39
N LEU A 49 -11.40 -7.16 18.82
CA LEU A 49 -10.62 -8.28 19.34
C LEU A 49 -10.00 -7.91 20.70
N SER A 50 -9.58 -8.93 21.46
CA SER A 50 -8.87 -8.70 22.73
C SER A 50 -7.65 -7.83 22.49
N GLY A 51 -7.54 -6.78 23.30
CA GLY A 51 -6.52 -5.79 23.06
C GLY A 51 -6.83 -4.91 21.83
N PHE A 52 -8.06 -4.46 21.67
CA PHE A 52 -8.41 -3.28 20.90
C PHE A 52 -9.58 -2.59 21.62
N LYS A 53 -9.78 -1.30 21.36
CA LYS A 53 -10.93 -0.57 21.93
C LYS A 53 -12.07 -0.58 20.93
N SER A 54 -13.30 -0.86 21.37
CA SER A 54 -14.52 -0.73 20.56
C SER A 54 -15.41 0.39 21.08
N ALA A 55 -16.23 0.94 20.18
CA ALA A 55 -17.29 1.88 20.49
C ALA A 55 -18.27 1.94 19.31
N TRP A 56 -19.39 2.63 19.46
CA TRP A 56 -20.38 2.75 18.38
C TRP A 56 -19.80 3.56 17.20
N GLY A 57 -19.73 2.95 16.02
CA GLY A 57 -19.22 3.56 14.79
C GLY A 57 -18.35 2.63 13.97
N PHE A 58 -17.78 3.17 12.88
CA PHE A 58 -16.96 2.39 11.95
C PHE A 58 -15.79 3.19 11.41
N ALA A 59 -14.65 2.53 11.22
CA ALA A 59 -13.54 3.03 10.42
C ALA A 59 -12.69 1.88 9.86
N ALA A 60 -12.22 2.02 8.62
CA ALA A 60 -11.33 1.06 8.00
C ALA A 60 -10.19 1.74 7.23
N LEU A 61 -9.00 1.16 7.32
CA LEU A 61 -7.87 1.51 6.47
C LEU A 61 -7.92 0.66 5.20
N VAL A 62 -8.10 1.31 4.05
CA VAL A 62 -8.04 0.68 2.73
C VAL A 62 -6.70 1.01 2.10
N LYS A 63 -5.84 -0.01 1.94
CA LYS A 63 -4.63 0.08 1.12
C LYS A 63 -4.95 -0.48 -0.24
N PHE A 64 -4.76 0.35 -1.27
CA PHE A 64 -5.00 -0.04 -2.65
C PHE A 64 -3.98 0.63 -3.56
N LYS A 65 -3.16 -0.18 -4.25
CA LYS A 65 -2.04 0.31 -5.06
C LYS A 65 -1.11 1.21 -4.23
N ASN A 66 -0.96 2.47 -4.64
CA ASN A 66 -0.13 3.48 -3.98
C ASN A 66 -0.94 4.38 -3.03
N TYR A 67 -2.21 4.07 -2.80
CA TYR A 67 -3.09 4.87 -1.97
C TYR A 67 -3.42 4.17 -0.66
N THR A 68 -3.53 4.99 0.38
CA THR A 68 -3.95 4.61 1.72
C THR A 68 -5.10 5.52 2.06
N ILE A 69 -6.29 4.95 2.20
CA ILE A 69 -7.52 5.69 2.46
C ILE A 69 -8.02 5.29 3.84
N LEU A 70 -8.35 6.28 4.65
CA LEU A 70 -9.16 6.08 5.85
C LEU A 70 -10.62 6.26 5.46
N PHE A 71 -11.37 5.17 5.49
CA PHE A 71 -12.81 5.18 5.27
C PHE A 71 -13.48 5.32 6.64
N ASP A 72 -14.18 6.43 6.87
CA ASP A 72 -14.76 6.87 8.14
C ASP A 72 -13.75 6.98 9.30
N THR A 73 -14.17 7.57 10.41
CA THR A 73 -13.31 7.88 11.57
C THR A 73 -13.83 7.30 12.89
N GLY A 74 -14.99 6.62 12.87
CA GLY A 74 -15.69 6.21 14.08
C GLY A 74 -16.25 7.41 14.87
N GLY A 75 -16.81 7.16 16.06
CA GLY A 75 -17.36 8.22 16.91
C GLY A 75 -16.39 8.81 17.94
N ASN A 76 -15.14 8.35 17.98
CA ASN A 76 -14.17 8.79 18.97
C ASN A 76 -12.73 8.71 18.45
N GLY A 77 -12.10 9.86 18.24
CA GLY A 77 -10.74 9.95 17.70
C GLY A 77 -9.65 9.33 18.58
N GLU A 78 -9.81 9.32 19.90
CA GLU A 78 -8.82 8.70 20.80
C GLU A 78 -8.81 7.17 20.66
N ILE A 79 -9.99 6.56 20.54
CA ILE A 79 -10.13 5.12 20.27
C ILE A 79 -9.54 4.78 18.90
N LEU A 80 -9.85 5.57 17.88
CA LEU A 80 -9.31 5.40 16.53
C LEU A 80 -7.77 5.42 16.55
N LEU A 81 -7.17 6.47 17.12
CA LEU A 81 -5.71 6.63 17.16
C LEU A 81 -5.03 5.54 18.01
N ASN A 82 -5.64 5.13 19.12
CA ASN A 82 -5.11 4.04 19.94
C ASN A 82 -5.11 2.70 19.17
N ASN A 83 -6.17 2.42 18.42
CA ASN A 83 -6.23 1.20 17.60
C ASN A 83 -5.22 1.27 16.44
N MET A 84 -5.05 2.43 15.80
CA MET A 84 -4.02 2.64 14.76
C MET A 84 -2.62 2.38 15.28
N GLU A 85 -2.27 2.96 16.44
CA GLU A 85 -0.97 2.75 17.08
C GLU A 85 -0.68 1.26 17.30
N ARG A 86 -1.66 0.52 17.82
CA ARG A 86 -1.54 -0.93 18.07
C ARG A 86 -1.42 -1.76 16.80
N LEU A 87 -2.02 -1.30 15.70
CA LEU A 87 -1.89 -1.91 14.38
C LEU A 87 -0.60 -1.48 13.66
N ASN A 88 0.26 -0.66 14.28
CA ASN A 88 1.41 -0.02 13.67
C ASN A 88 1.04 0.78 12.40
N ILE A 89 -0.11 1.47 12.45
CA ILE A 89 -0.56 2.38 11.40
C ILE A 89 -0.16 3.80 11.83
N ASP A 90 0.73 4.43 11.06
CA ASP A 90 0.99 5.86 11.20
C ASP A 90 -0.14 6.66 10.52
N PRO A 91 -0.91 7.48 11.26
CA PRO A 91 -1.96 8.32 10.68
C PRO A 91 -1.44 9.26 9.58
N LYS A 92 -0.17 9.66 9.63
CA LYS A 92 0.45 10.51 8.60
C LYS A 92 0.68 9.80 7.27
N SER A 93 0.59 8.46 7.25
CA SER A 93 0.69 7.66 6.02
C SER A 93 -0.62 7.60 5.22
N ILE A 94 -1.70 8.17 5.76
CA ILE A 94 -3.02 8.21 5.15
C ILE A 94 -3.04 9.33 4.10
N HIS A 95 -3.34 8.98 2.86
CA HIS A 95 -3.39 9.92 1.74
C HIS A 95 -4.74 10.65 1.66
N TYR A 96 -5.82 9.93 1.96
CA TYR A 96 -7.17 10.45 1.84
C TYR A 96 -8.04 9.99 3.01
N VAL A 97 -8.96 10.84 3.43
CA VAL A 97 -10.08 10.48 4.31
C VAL A 97 -11.35 10.52 3.49
N PHE A 98 -12.12 9.44 3.51
CA PHE A 98 -13.41 9.33 2.87
C PHE A 98 -14.48 9.17 3.95
N LEU A 99 -15.46 10.07 3.98
CA LEU A 99 -16.58 10.02 4.91
C LEU A 99 -17.81 9.52 4.16
N SER A 100 -18.38 8.41 4.61
CA SER A 100 -19.51 7.75 3.96
C SER A 100 -20.79 8.57 4.06
N HIS A 101 -21.06 9.16 5.23
CA HIS A 101 -22.19 10.02 5.51
C HIS A 101 -21.98 10.84 6.79
N ILE A 102 -22.91 11.74 7.10
CA ILE A 102 -22.78 12.78 8.13
C ILE A 102 -23.34 12.39 9.51
N HIS A 103 -23.12 11.16 9.95
CA HIS A 103 -23.43 10.77 11.32
C HIS A 103 -22.17 10.84 12.19
N GLY A 104 -22.35 11.20 13.47
CA GLY A 104 -21.24 11.45 14.40
C GLY A 104 -20.42 10.22 14.76
N ASP A 105 -20.89 9.02 14.42
CA ASP A 105 -20.18 7.75 14.56
C ASP A 105 -19.38 7.35 13.31
N HIS A 106 -19.33 8.24 12.32
CA HIS A 106 -18.59 8.10 11.06
C HIS A 106 -17.65 9.28 10.74
N THR A 107 -17.84 10.46 11.35
CA THR A 107 -17.11 11.72 11.07
C THR A 107 -16.28 12.20 12.25
#